data_AF-A0A972EPH8-F1
#
_entry.id   AF-A0A972EPH8-F1
#
_cell.length_a   1.000
_cell.length_b   1.000
_cell.length_c   1.000
_cell.angle_alpha   90.00
_cell.angle_beta   90.00
_cell.angle_gamma   90.00
#
_symmetry.space_group_name_H-M   'P 1'
#
loop_
_entity.id
_entity.type
_entity.pdbx_description
1 polymer ?
#
loop_
_entity_poly.entity_id
_entity_poly.type
_entity_poly.pdbx_seq_one_letter_code
_entity_poly.pdbx_strand_id
1 'polypeptide(L)'
;PYLSLLGANRVLDHFQLPSIGGKDSMSGSYLSADGEIKVPPTLVSFAVNTGKVEQVISPELKPVPSHLVLFRAVKNRDMTFDLERTEANYRLFREQVMAGNVLAASVITDSVERTLVNMAKGHLVGARIKINETDLYNTILAQVHQPVAELIGQVEGNQLMINQTEIDLIQRIESDDAILASIYPIVQPQSGTLECNNHPISKNPQPKSQVDVLLPVFPGTNSEDDVARAFRAAGAEVVQQVFVNQSGSMEQAIDELAEAIDQTDILALSGGFSAADEPDGSAKFITTVFRNYKVKNAFHRLIERGGFVIGICNGFQALVKLGVFDNNKIEDPADVRMSLTHNTIGCHQAKYVSTRLTSNASPWLYLGRVGAEYPVPISSGEGRFYSDEETLHRLHQQSQIITTYVDNPNGSAWSIEGLISPNGQIIGKMGHTERAGIAINVPDQRDMKLFQSIVSHIKGEI
;
A
#
# COMPACT_ATOMS: atom_id res chain seq x y z
N PRO A 1 -32.18 -20.36 10.01
CA PRO A 1 -31.03 -20.11 10.91
C PRO A 1 -30.55 -21.37 11.63
N TYR A 2 -31.44 -22.11 12.30
CA TYR A 2 -31.07 -23.33 13.02
C TYR A 2 -30.44 -24.42 12.14
N LEU A 3 -30.95 -24.65 10.93
CA LEU A 3 -30.35 -25.62 10.00
C LEU A 3 -28.92 -25.24 9.59
N SER A 4 -28.66 -23.95 9.33
CA SER A 4 -27.32 -23.45 9.04
C SER A 4 -26.36 -23.64 10.23
N LEU A 5 -26.85 -23.42 11.46
CA LEU A 5 -26.08 -23.63 12.68
C LEU A 5 -25.77 -25.11 12.91
N LEU A 6 -26.73 -26.00 12.68
CA LEU A 6 -26.52 -27.46 12.77
C LEU A 6 -25.53 -27.95 11.71
N GLY A 7 -25.62 -27.43 10.48
CA GLY A 7 -24.65 -27.70 9.43
C GLY A 7 -23.24 -27.24 9.81
N ALA A 8 -23.12 -26.02 10.35
CA ALA A 8 -21.85 -25.50 10.84
C ALA A 8 -21.28 -26.38 11.96
N ASN A 9 -22.09 -26.72 12.97
CA ASN A 9 -21.67 -27.60 14.06
C ASN A 9 -21.18 -28.96 13.55
N ARG A 10 -21.87 -29.56 12.58
CA ARG A 10 -21.45 -30.82 11.96
C ARG A 10 -20.09 -30.71 11.27
N VAL A 11 -19.85 -29.62 10.54
CA VAL A 11 -18.56 -29.36 9.88
C VAL A 11 -17.47 -29.11 10.92
N LEU A 12 -17.72 -28.25 11.91
CA LEU A 12 -16.76 -27.92 12.98
C LEU A 12 -16.37 -29.16 13.80
N ASP A 13 -17.35 -30.01 14.14
CA ASP A 13 -17.12 -31.27 14.84
C ASP A 13 -16.27 -32.23 14.01
N HIS A 14 -16.60 -32.42 12.72
CA HIS A 14 -15.83 -33.30 11.84
C HIS A 14 -14.37 -32.83 11.69
N PHE A 15 -14.15 -31.53 11.42
CA PHE A 15 -12.81 -30.97 11.24
C PHE A 15 -12.09 -30.68 12.57
N GLN A 16 -12.73 -30.93 13.72
CA GLN A 16 -12.21 -30.59 15.06
C GLN A 16 -11.78 -29.12 15.17
N LEU A 17 -12.61 -28.22 14.63
CA LEU A 17 -12.40 -26.77 14.60
C LEU A 17 -13.36 -26.10 15.59
N PRO A 18 -13.03 -25.96 16.88
CA PRO A 18 -13.93 -25.31 17.82
C PRO A 18 -14.10 -23.83 17.46
N SER A 19 -15.34 -23.33 17.60
CA SER A 19 -15.59 -21.88 17.54
C SER A 19 -14.99 -21.22 18.78
N ILE A 20 -14.09 -20.26 18.57
CA ILE A 20 -13.40 -19.51 19.63
C ILE A 20 -14.12 -18.21 20.01
N GLY A 21 -15.23 -17.89 19.32
CA GLY A 21 -16.01 -16.68 19.53
C GLY A 21 -17.16 -16.56 18.53
N GLY A 22 -18.18 -15.79 18.88
CA GLY A 22 -19.35 -15.56 18.04
C GLY A 22 -20.19 -14.39 18.52
N LYS A 23 -21.05 -13.89 17.64
CA LYS A 23 -22.06 -12.87 17.92
C LYS A 23 -23.33 -13.20 17.14
N ASP A 24 -24.48 -13.02 17.76
CA ASP A 24 -25.78 -13.12 17.12
C ASP A 24 -26.44 -11.74 16.97
N SER A 25 -27.29 -11.62 15.94
CA SER A 25 -28.18 -10.49 15.72
C SER A 25 -29.54 -11.05 15.33
N MET A 26 -30.47 -11.08 16.29
CA MET A 26 -31.71 -11.85 16.19
C MET A 26 -32.93 -11.03 15.76
N SER A 27 -32.78 -9.73 15.52
CA SER A 27 -33.86 -8.81 15.10
C SER A 27 -33.75 -8.41 13.63
N GLY A 28 -33.80 -9.40 12.73
CA GLY A 28 -33.68 -9.21 11.28
C GLY A 28 -34.99 -8.89 10.55
N SER A 29 -35.92 -8.15 11.17
CA SER A 29 -37.18 -7.74 10.52
C SER A 29 -37.32 -6.22 10.55
N TYR A 30 -37.71 -5.63 9.41
CA TYR A 30 -37.99 -4.21 9.27
C TYR A 30 -39.42 -4.03 8.75
N LEU A 31 -40.18 -3.12 9.36
CA LEU A 31 -41.48 -2.70 8.83
C LEU A 31 -41.27 -1.52 7.88
N SER A 32 -41.71 -1.66 6.63
CA SER A 32 -41.78 -0.59 5.65
C SER A 32 -43.24 -0.28 5.28
N ALA A 33 -43.46 0.79 4.51
CA ALA A 33 -44.80 1.14 4.00
C ALA A 33 -45.40 0.03 3.11
N ASP A 34 -44.55 -0.79 2.49
CA ASP A 34 -44.93 -1.87 1.57
C ASP A 34 -45.00 -3.25 2.25
N GLY A 35 -44.74 -3.34 3.56
CA GLY A 35 -44.86 -4.57 4.35
C GLY A 35 -43.65 -4.89 5.22
N GLU A 36 -43.58 -6.14 5.68
CA GLU A 36 -42.45 -6.62 6.50
C GLU A 36 -41.31 -7.13 5.59
N ILE A 37 -40.12 -6.56 5.75
CA ILE A 37 -38.89 -7.00 5.12
C ILE A 37 -38.14 -7.90 6.12
N LYS A 38 -37.87 -9.15 5.72
CA LYS A 38 -37.14 -10.12 6.54
C LYS A 38 -35.74 -10.36 5.98
N VAL A 39 -34.75 -10.26 6.84
CA VAL A 39 -33.38 -10.67 6.55
C VAL A 39 -33.34 -12.19 6.44
N PRO A 40 -32.83 -12.76 5.32
CA PRO A 40 -32.65 -14.19 5.19
C PRO A 40 -31.74 -14.72 6.30
N PRO A 41 -31.98 -15.93 6.83
CA PRO A 41 -31.07 -16.51 7.80
C PRO A 41 -29.64 -16.57 7.26
N THR A 42 -28.74 -15.79 7.87
CA THR A 42 -27.36 -15.65 7.40
C THR A 42 -26.42 -16.18 8.47
N LEU A 43 -25.53 -17.08 8.05
CA LEU A 43 -24.38 -17.50 8.85
C LEU A 43 -23.15 -16.89 8.19
N VAL A 44 -22.38 -16.12 8.97
CA VAL A 44 -21.08 -15.59 8.56
C VAL A 44 -20.02 -16.24 9.43
N SER A 45 -19.06 -16.92 8.82
CA SER A 45 -17.95 -17.57 9.52
C SER A 45 -16.62 -16.94 9.13
N PHE A 46 -15.80 -16.63 10.13
CA PHE A 46 -14.42 -16.21 9.94
C PHE A 46 -13.50 -17.32 10.44
N ALA A 47 -12.60 -17.79 9.59
CA ALA A 47 -11.55 -18.73 9.98
C ALA A 47 -10.26 -17.94 10.24
N VAL A 48 -9.61 -18.19 11.37
CA VAL A 48 -8.31 -17.61 11.71
C VAL A 48 -7.32 -18.74 11.93
N ASN A 49 -6.16 -18.64 11.31
CA ASN A 49 -5.08 -19.60 11.46
C ASN A 49 -3.73 -18.88 11.34
N THR A 50 -2.67 -19.49 11.87
CA THR A 50 -1.30 -19.03 11.70
C THR A 50 -0.57 -19.90 10.68
N GLY A 51 0.31 -19.31 9.90
CA GLY A 51 1.13 -20.03 8.92
C GLY A 51 2.39 -19.26 8.59
N LYS A 52 3.30 -19.91 7.85
CA LYS A 52 4.47 -19.26 7.29
C LYS A 52 4.07 -18.48 6.04
N VAL A 53 4.53 -17.22 5.91
CA VAL A 53 4.17 -16.35 4.78
C VAL A 53 4.60 -16.98 3.45
N GLU A 54 5.72 -17.71 3.44
CA GLU A 54 6.25 -18.39 2.25
C GLU A 54 5.36 -19.56 1.77
N GLN A 55 4.41 -20.00 2.60
CA GLN A 55 3.45 -21.05 2.28
C GLN A 55 2.11 -20.49 1.79
N VAL A 56 1.94 -19.16 1.80
CA VAL A 56 0.73 -18.50 1.31
C VAL A 56 0.80 -18.44 -0.21
N ILE A 57 -0.18 -19.05 -0.87
CA ILE A 57 -0.39 -18.92 -2.31
C ILE A 57 -1.45 -17.88 -2.60
N SER A 58 -1.33 -17.22 -3.75
CA SER A 58 -2.29 -16.23 -4.21
C SER A 58 -3.18 -16.80 -5.33
N PRO A 59 -4.37 -16.22 -5.59
CA PRO A 59 -5.28 -16.76 -6.59
C PRO A 59 -4.86 -16.43 -8.03
N GLU A 60 -3.99 -15.44 -8.25
CA GLU A 60 -3.63 -15.00 -9.61
C GLU A 60 -2.76 -16.03 -10.33
N LEU A 61 -3.19 -16.44 -11.53
CA LEU A 61 -2.46 -17.36 -12.39
C LEU A 61 -1.05 -16.82 -12.67
N LYS A 62 -0.06 -17.69 -12.55
CA LYS A 62 1.34 -17.38 -12.86
C LYS A 62 1.56 -17.54 -14.37
N PRO A 63 2.30 -16.63 -15.03
CA PRO A 63 2.54 -16.65 -16.48
C PRO A 63 3.60 -17.72 -16.86
N VAL A 64 3.35 -18.97 -16.49
CA VAL A 64 4.23 -20.12 -16.75
C VAL A 64 3.41 -21.31 -17.26
N PRO A 65 3.92 -22.06 -18.26
CA PRO A 65 3.27 -23.28 -18.73
C PRO A 65 3.00 -24.25 -17.57
N SER A 66 1.74 -24.63 -17.39
CA SER A 66 1.27 -25.39 -16.23
C SER A 66 -0.14 -25.95 -16.46
N HIS A 67 -0.65 -26.72 -15.51
CA HIS A 67 -1.92 -27.42 -15.60
C HIS A 67 -2.97 -26.81 -14.68
N LEU A 68 -4.25 -26.94 -15.03
CA LEU A 68 -5.38 -26.58 -14.19
C LEU A 68 -6.09 -27.85 -13.72
N VAL A 69 -6.23 -27.99 -12.40
CA VAL A 69 -6.85 -29.16 -11.76
C VAL A 69 -7.92 -28.76 -10.75
N LEU A 70 -8.84 -29.69 -10.48
CA LEU A 70 -9.88 -29.55 -9.46
C LEU A 70 -9.64 -30.48 -8.26
N PHE A 71 -9.60 -29.90 -7.06
CA PHE A 71 -9.70 -30.63 -5.80
C PHE A 71 -11.14 -30.52 -5.29
N ARG A 72 -11.94 -31.57 -5.54
CA ARG A 72 -13.39 -31.53 -5.40
C ARG A 72 -13.86 -31.43 -3.95
N ALA A 73 -14.87 -30.60 -3.72
CA ALA A 73 -15.78 -30.79 -2.60
C ALA A 73 -16.90 -31.74 -3.03
N VAL A 74 -16.95 -32.92 -2.43
CA VAL A 74 -17.84 -34.00 -2.86
C VAL A 74 -19.19 -33.84 -2.16
N LYS A 75 -20.29 -33.88 -2.91
CA LYS A 75 -21.64 -33.82 -2.35
C LYS A 75 -22.28 -35.21 -2.27
N ASN A 76 -23.03 -35.42 -1.21
CA ASN A 76 -23.97 -36.53 -1.05
C ASN A 76 -25.21 -36.29 -1.91
N ARG A 77 -26.06 -37.33 -2.03
CA ARG A 77 -27.33 -37.24 -2.77
C ARG A 77 -28.31 -36.20 -2.20
N ASP A 78 -28.20 -35.88 -0.92
CA ASP A 78 -29.01 -34.88 -0.22
C ASP A 78 -28.42 -33.45 -0.31
N MET A 79 -27.41 -33.26 -1.18
CA MET A 79 -26.69 -32.01 -1.39
C MET A 79 -25.82 -31.54 -0.20
N THR A 80 -25.72 -32.31 0.89
CA THR A 80 -24.72 -32.08 1.93
C THR A 80 -23.34 -32.50 1.44
N PHE A 81 -22.26 -32.00 2.05
CA PHE A 81 -20.92 -32.47 1.72
C PHE A 81 -20.63 -33.84 2.33
N ASP A 82 -20.04 -34.72 1.53
CA ASP A 82 -19.28 -35.88 2.00
C ASP A 82 -17.99 -35.35 2.62
N LEU A 83 -18.02 -35.19 3.95
CA LEU A 83 -16.95 -34.51 4.69
C LEU A 83 -15.64 -35.32 4.64
N GLU A 84 -15.71 -36.65 4.69
CA GLU A 84 -14.51 -37.51 4.64
C GLU A 84 -13.78 -37.36 3.30
N ARG A 85 -14.50 -37.46 2.18
CA ARG A 85 -13.90 -37.30 0.84
C ARG A 85 -13.43 -35.88 0.57
N THR A 86 -14.20 -34.89 1.04
CA THR A 86 -13.84 -33.48 0.90
C THR A 86 -12.58 -33.16 1.72
N GLU A 87 -12.49 -33.65 2.95
CA GLU A 87 -11.31 -33.53 3.80
C GLU A 87 -10.09 -34.18 3.14
N ALA A 88 -10.23 -35.39 2.59
CA ALA A 88 -9.13 -36.06 1.88
C ALA A 88 -8.59 -35.21 0.71
N ASN A 89 -9.48 -34.59 -0.08
CA ASN A 89 -9.09 -33.70 -1.17
C ASN A 89 -8.41 -32.41 -0.66
N TYR A 90 -8.88 -31.84 0.46
CA TYR A 90 -8.25 -30.67 1.08
C TYR A 90 -6.88 -30.99 1.69
N ARG A 91 -6.70 -32.19 2.25
CA ARG A 91 -5.41 -32.68 2.74
C ARG A 91 -4.43 -32.85 1.58
N LEU A 92 -4.86 -33.49 0.50
CA LEU A 92 -4.05 -33.62 -0.72
C LEU A 92 -3.68 -32.24 -1.27
N PHE A 93 -4.63 -31.31 -1.39
CA PHE A 93 -4.33 -29.94 -1.81
C PHE A 93 -3.25 -29.29 -0.93
N ARG A 94 -3.39 -29.37 0.40
CA ARG A 94 -2.41 -28.84 1.34
C ARG A 94 -1.04 -29.47 1.18
N GLU A 95 -0.96 -30.80 1.02
CA GLU A 95 0.30 -31.51 0.76
C GLU A 95 1.00 -30.97 -0.50
N GLN A 96 0.23 -30.71 -1.56
CA GLN A 96 0.75 -30.20 -2.83
C GLN A 96 1.19 -28.74 -2.75
N VAL A 97 0.51 -27.92 -1.95
CA VAL A 97 0.99 -26.56 -1.61
C VAL A 97 2.34 -26.66 -0.88
N MET A 98 2.45 -27.53 0.13
CA MET A 98 3.68 -27.70 0.91
C MET A 98 4.84 -28.28 0.08
N ALA A 99 4.52 -29.08 -0.94
CA ALA A 99 5.49 -29.61 -1.89
C ALA A 99 5.91 -28.59 -2.98
N GLY A 100 5.31 -27.40 -3.01
CA GLY A 100 5.58 -26.39 -4.04
C GLY A 100 5.00 -26.72 -5.41
N ASN A 101 4.08 -27.69 -5.52
CA ASN A 101 3.47 -28.07 -6.79
C ASN A 101 2.35 -27.09 -7.20
N VAL A 102 1.68 -26.44 -6.23
CA VAL A 102 0.59 -25.49 -6.47
C VAL A 102 1.13 -24.07 -6.63
N LEU A 103 0.82 -23.44 -7.76
CA LEU A 103 1.25 -22.09 -8.14
C LEU A 103 0.23 -21.01 -7.77
N ALA A 104 -1.04 -21.32 -7.94
CA ALA A 104 -2.16 -20.44 -7.64
C ALA A 104 -3.40 -21.28 -7.37
N ALA A 105 -4.33 -20.79 -6.54
CA ALA A 105 -5.59 -21.48 -6.32
C ALA A 105 -6.70 -20.54 -5.86
N SER A 106 -7.93 -20.89 -6.22
CA SER A 106 -9.14 -20.21 -5.74
C SER A 106 -10.26 -21.22 -5.52
N VAL A 107 -11.19 -20.91 -4.61
CA VAL A 107 -12.39 -21.71 -4.37
C VAL A 107 -13.49 -21.24 -5.31
N ILE A 108 -14.16 -22.18 -5.97
CA ILE A 108 -15.31 -21.89 -6.82
C ILE A 108 -16.52 -21.65 -5.91
N THR A 109 -16.97 -20.39 -5.83
CA THR A 109 -18.16 -20.01 -5.04
C THR A 109 -19.40 -19.77 -5.89
N ASP A 110 -19.22 -19.55 -7.20
CA ASP A 110 -20.28 -19.24 -8.15
C ASP A 110 -20.18 -20.08 -9.43
N SER A 111 -19.19 -19.81 -10.28
CA SER A 111 -18.94 -20.52 -11.53
C SER A 111 -17.44 -20.62 -11.80
N VAL A 112 -17.08 -21.64 -12.58
CA VAL A 112 -15.68 -21.82 -13.03
C VAL A 112 -15.25 -20.68 -13.92
N GLU A 113 -16.14 -20.13 -14.75
CA GLU A 113 -15.87 -18.96 -15.58
C GLU A 113 -15.42 -17.77 -14.73
N ARG A 114 -16.24 -17.35 -13.75
CA ARG A 114 -15.94 -16.18 -12.92
C ARG A 114 -14.69 -16.40 -12.08
N THR A 115 -14.53 -17.61 -11.54
CA THR A 115 -13.33 -17.98 -10.77
C THR A 115 -12.09 -17.88 -11.66
N LEU A 116 -12.10 -18.48 -12.86
CA LEU A 116 -10.96 -18.49 -13.78
C LEU A 116 -10.63 -17.09 -14.30
N VAL A 117 -11.63 -16.27 -14.65
CA VAL A 117 -11.45 -14.87 -15.03
C VAL A 117 -10.77 -14.08 -13.91
N ASN A 118 -11.22 -14.25 -12.66
CA ASN A 118 -10.61 -13.58 -11.52
C ASN A 118 -9.18 -14.04 -11.25
N MET A 119 -8.88 -15.32 -11.45
CA MET A 119 -7.50 -15.83 -11.36
C MET A 119 -6.63 -15.30 -12.51
N ALA A 120 -7.17 -15.11 -13.71
CA ALA A 120 -6.41 -14.72 -14.90
C ALA A 120 -6.11 -13.21 -15.00
N LYS A 121 -7.05 -12.35 -14.57
CA LYS A 121 -7.00 -10.90 -14.85
C LYS A 121 -5.78 -10.18 -14.29
N GLY A 122 -5.26 -10.59 -13.13
CA GLY A 122 -4.16 -9.90 -12.44
C GLY A 122 -2.86 -9.86 -13.23
N HIS A 123 -2.58 -10.89 -14.04
CA HIS A 123 -1.39 -10.97 -14.90
C HIS A 123 -1.74 -11.04 -16.39
N LEU A 124 -3.02 -10.90 -16.75
CA LEU A 124 -3.54 -11.08 -18.11
C LEU A 124 -3.08 -12.41 -18.75
N VAL A 125 -3.22 -13.50 -17.99
CA VAL A 125 -2.75 -14.84 -18.39
C VAL A 125 -3.89 -15.65 -18.99
N GLY A 126 -3.65 -16.26 -20.14
CA GLY A 126 -4.59 -17.15 -20.80
C GLY A 126 -4.62 -18.57 -20.22
N ALA A 127 -5.69 -19.30 -20.52
CA ALA A 127 -5.87 -20.69 -20.12
C ALA A 127 -6.93 -21.36 -21.00
N ARG A 128 -6.77 -22.66 -21.22
CA ARG A 128 -7.72 -23.49 -21.96
C ARG A 128 -8.21 -24.63 -21.09
N ILE A 129 -9.51 -24.67 -20.81
CA ILE A 129 -10.14 -25.73 -20.03
C ILE A 129 -11.29 -26.39 -20.77
N LYS A 130 -11.56 -27.65 -20.42
CA LYS A 130 -12.74 -28.41 -20.85
C LYS A 130 -13.48 -28.91 -19.61
N ILE A 131 -14.75 -28.53 -19.48
CA ILE A 131 -15.56 -28.86 -18.31
C ILE A 131 -17.04 -29.01 -18.67
N ASN A 132 -17.66 -30.08 -18.16
CA ASN A 132 -19.04 -30.44 -18.47
C ASN A 132 -19.99 -30.27 -17.27
N GLU A 133 -19.46 -30.18 -16.06
CA GLU A 133 -20.24 -30.11 -14.83
C GLU A 133 -20.45 -28.67 -14.38
N THR A 134 -21.65 -28.38 -13.88
CA THR A 134 -22.05 -27.03 -13.50
C THR A 134 -22.00 -26.79 -11.99
N ASP A 135 -22.16 -27.83 -11.17
CA ASP A 135 -22.14 -27.71 -9.70
C ASP A 135 -20.77 -28.07 -9.13
N LEU A 136 -19.91 -27.06 -9.05
CA LEU A 136 -18.57 -27.17 -8.48
C LEU A 136 -18.41 -26.31 -7.23
N TYR A 137 -19.53 -25.98 -6.58
CA TYR A 137 -19.52 -25.15 -5.38
C TYR A 137 -18.59 -25.75 -4.31
N ASN A 138 -17.71 -24.90 -3.76
CA ASN A 138 -16.71 -25.23 -2.74
C ASN A 138 -15.53 -26.12 -3.20
N THR A 139 -15.43 -26.40 -4.51
CA THR A 139 -14.28 -27.06 -5.14
C THR A 139 -13.13 -26.07 -5.31
N ILE A 140 -11.89 -26.52 -5.07
CA ILE A 140 -10.70 -25.70 -5.30
C ILE A 140 -10.24 -25.89 -6.75
N LEU A 141 -10.16 -24.79 -7.49
CA LEU A 141 -9.48 -24.70 -8.78
C LEU A 141 -8.03 -24.29 -8.52
N ALA A 142 -7.08 -25.10 -8.98
CA ALA A 142 -5.66 -24.85 -8.77
C ALA A 142 -4.85 -24.91 -10.06
N GLN A 143 -3.90 -24.01 -10.19
CA GLN A 143 -2.80 -24.08 -11.14
C GLN A 143 -1.66 -24.89 -10.52
N VAL A 144 -1.20 -25.93 -11.21
CA VAL A 144 -0.16 -26.85 -10.70
C VAL A 144 0.91 -27.12 -11.74
N HIS A 145 2.14 -27.41 -11.29
CA HIS A 145 3.20 -27.88 -12.19
C HIS A 145 2.86 -29.25 -12.77
N GLN A 146 2.53 -30.21 -11.91
CA GLN A 146 2.19 -31.58 -12.29
C GLN A 146 0.75 -31.92 -11.86
N PRO A 147 -0.07 -32.50 -12.76
CA PRO A 147 -1.44 -32.91 -12.42
C PRO A 147 -1.45 -34.01 -11.36
N VAL A 148 -2.15 -33.75 -10.26
CA VAL A 148 -2.28 -34.64 -9.08
C VAL A 148 -3.74 -34.82 -8.65
N ALA A 149 -4.65 -34.13 -9.32
CA ALA A 149 -6.09 -34.19 -9.13
C ALA A 149 -6.78 -34.16 -10.51
N GLU A 150 -8.09 -33.93 -10.56
CA GLU A 150 -8.84 -33.93 -11.83
C GLU A 150 -8.34 -32.84 -12.77
N LEU A 151 -7.67 -33.24 -13.86
CA LEU A 151 -7.16 -32.35 -14.88
C LEU A 151 -8.30 -31.82 -15.75
N ILE A 152 -8.43 -30.50 -15.80
CA ILE A 152 -9.45 -29.83 -16.63
C ILE A 152 -8.84 -29.00 -17.77
N GLY A 153 -7.54 -28.73 -17.75
CA GLY A 153 -6.89 -27.94 -18.79
C GLY A 153 -5.48 -27.47 -18.45
N GLN A 154 -5.05 -26.42 -19.14
CA GLN A 154 -3.70 -25.87 -19.03
C GLN A 154 -3.69 -24.34 -19.10
N VAL A 155 -2.68 -23.74 -18.49
CA VAL A 155 -2.40 -22.30 -18.56
C VAL A 155 -1.51 -22.05 -19.76
N GLU A 156 -1.99 -21.27 -20.72
CA GLU A 156 -1.31 -21.00 -21.99
C GLU A 156 -1.80 -19.70 -22.65
N GLY A 157 -0.89 -19.01 -23.34
CA GLY A 157 -1.23 -17.82 -24.12
C GLY A 157 -1.81 -16.67 -23.28
N ASN A 158 -2.62 -15.84 -23.94
CA ASN A 158 -3.26 -14.63 -23.39
C ASN A 158 -4.80 -14.66 -23.51
N GLN A 159 -5.36 -15.74 -24.05
CA GLN A 159 -6.80 -15.92 -24.24
C GLN A 159 -7.35 -16.93 -23.24
N LEU A 160 -8.54 -16.66 -22.69
CA LEU A 160 -9.28 -17.64 -21.91
C LEU A 160 -10.24 -18.42 -22.80
N MET A 161 -10.12 -19.73 -22.77
CA MET A 161 -10.95 -20.66 -23.52
C MET A 161 -11.62 -21.64 -22.56
N ILE A 162 -12.96 -21.59 -22.47
CA ILE A 162 -13.76 -22.56 -21.72
C ILE A 162 -14.59 -23.35 -22.71
N ASN A 163 -14.28 -24.65 -22.84
CA ASN A 163 -14.85 -25.52 -23.88
C ASN A 163 -14.58 -24.97 -25.29
N GLN A 164 -15.59 -24.38 -25.94
CA GLN A 164 -15.50 -23.75 -27.27
C GLN A 164 -15.74 -22.23 -27.22
N THR A 165 -15.90 -21.66 -26.02
CA THR A 165 -16.17 -20.25 -25.81
C THR A 165 -14.88 -19.52 -25.47
N GLU A 166 -14.57 -18.49 -26.24
CA GLU A 166 -13.50 -17.54 -25.95
C GLU A 166 -14.01 -16.42 -25.04
N ILE A 167 -13.18 -16.03 -24.07
CA ILE A 167 -13.44 -14.91 -23.17
C ILE A 167 -12.32 -13.89 -23.36
N ASP A 168 -12.71 -12.69 -23.78
CA ASP A 168 -11.83 -11.52 -23.82
C ASP A 168 -11.63 -10.98 -22.40
N LEU A 169 -10.42 -11.16 -21.87
CA LEU A 169 -10.06 -10.72 -20.52
C LEU A 169 -10.11 -9.20 -20.37
N ILE A 170 -9.69 -8.45 -21.38
CA ILE A 170 -9.62 -6.98 -21.32
C ILE A 170 -11.03 -6.43 -21.28
N GLN A 171 -11.87 -6.87 -22.22
CA GLN A 171 -13.28 -6.47 -22.25
C GLN A 171 -14.00 -6.83 -20.94
N ARG A 172 -13.67 -7.98 -20.35
CA ARG A 172 -14.28 -8.39 -19.07
C ARG A 172 -13.84 -7.52 -17.90
N ILE A 173 -12.55 -7.15 -17.82
CA ILE A 173 -12.04 -6.22 -16.81
C ILE A 173 -12.73 -4.86 -16.93
N GLU A 174 -12.79 -4.30 -18.14
CA GLU A 174 -13.45 -3.02 -18.40
C GLU A 174 -14.93 -3.06 -18.00
N SER A 175 -15.63 -4.15 -18.33
CA SER A 175 -17.03 -4.32 -17.96
C SER A 175 -17.23 -4.44 -16.45
N ASP A 176 -16.35 -5.15 -15.73
CA ASP A 176 -16.43 -5.31 -14.28
C ASP A 176 -16.14 -3.97 -13.57
N ASP A 177 -15.13 -3.23 -14.03
CA ASP A 177 -14.74 -1.92 -13.49
C ASP A 177 -15.83 -0.85 -13.74
N ALA A 178 -16.55 -0.93 -14.86
CA ALA A 178 -17.61 0.02 -15.21
C ALA A 178 -18.84 -0.05 -14.28
N ILE A 179 -19.09 -1.18 -13.61
CA ILE A 179 -20.30 -1.40 -12.78
C ILE A 179 -20.45 -0.33 -11.71
N LEU A 180 -19.34 0.05 -11.07
CA LEU A 180 -19.33 0.99 -9.97
C LEU A 180 -18.55 2.28 -10.28
N ALA A 181 -18.00 2.44 -11.49
CA ALA A 181 -17.16 3.58 -11.84
C ALA A 181 -17.84 4.95 -11.67
N SER A 182 -19.18 5.02 -11.79
CA SER A 182 -19.95 6.25 -11.57
C SER A 182 -20.03 6.66 -10.09
N ILE A 183 -19.83 5.72 -9.16
CA ILE A 183 -19.87 5.93 -7.71
C ILE A 183 -18.45 5.95 -7.14
N TYR A 184 -17.58 5.06 -7.62
CA TYR A 184 -16.19 4.89 -7.20
C TYR A 184 -15.26 4.96 -8.42
N PRO A 185 -14.93 6.17 -8.90
CA PRO A 185 -13.96 6.32 -9.98
C PRO A 185 -12.60 5.75 -9.57
N ILE A 186 -11.87 5.14 -10.52
CA ILE A 186 -10.63 4.37 -10.25
C ILE A 186 -9.37 5.08 -10.81
N VAL A 187 -9.52 5.87 -11.87
CA VAL A 187 -8.43 6.56 -12.58
C VAL A 187 -8.86 7.99 -12.95
N GLN A 188 -7.92 8.92 -12.92
CA GLN A 188 -8.12 10.29 -13.38
C GLN A 188 -7.35 10.58 -14.68
N PRO A 189 -7.78 11.59 -15.46
CA PRO A 189 -7.05 12.02 -16.65
C PRO A 189 -5.58 12.32 -16.32
N GLN A 190 -4.67 11.70 -17.06
CA GLN A 190 -3.23 11.89 -16.86
C GLN A 190 -2.80 13.30 -17.31
N SER A 191 -1.88 13.88 -16.55
CA SER A 191 -1.04 14.99 -17.03
C SER A 191 0.16 14.40 -17.79
N GLY A 192 0.73 15.15 -18.75
CA GLY A 192 1.86 14.70 -19.56
C GLY A 192 3.09 14.27 -18.73
N THR A 193 3.99 13.50 -19.35
CA THR A 193 5.24 13.07 -18.70
C THR A 193 6.23 14.23 -18.65
N LEU A 194 6.76 14.53 -17.45
CA LEU A 194 7.83 15.53 -17.28
C LEU A 194 9.17 14.99 -17.78
N GLU A 195 10.00 15.89 -18.33
CA GLU A 195 11.39 15.57 -18.67
C GLU A 195 12.20 15.24 -17.41
N CYS A 196 13.08 14.25 -17.53
CA CYS A 196 13.94 13.79 -16.45
C CYS A 196 15.32 14.46 -16.53
N ASN A 197 15.79 15.00 -15.41
CA ASN A 197 17.07 15.70 -15.32
C ASN A 197 18.03 14.95 -14.40
N ASN A 198 19.32 14.87 -14.79
CA ASN A 198 20.35 14.21 -13.98
C ASN A 198 21.35 15.27 -13.49
N HIS A 199 21.27 15.64 -12.22
CA HIS A 199 22.06 16.72 -11.62
C HIS A 199 22.50 16.38 -10.21
N PRO A 200 23.40 15.39 -10.00
CA PRO A 200 23.82 14.99 -8.66
C PRO A 200 24.42 16.18 -7.90
N ILE A 201 23.78 16.57 -6.80
CA ILE A 201 24.32 17.57 -5.87
C ILE A 201 25.21 16.85 -4.87
N SER A 202 26.51 17.07 -4.97
CA SER A 202 27.50 16.58 -3.99
C SER A 202 27.91 17.73 -3.09
N LYS A 203 27.27 17.86 -1.93
CA LYS A 203 27.93 18.50 -0.79
C LYS A 203 28.42 17.37 0.08
N ASN A 204 29.73 17.19 0.22
CA ASN A 204 30.28 16.14 1.06
C ASN A 204 30.29 16.63 2.51
N PRO A 205 29.41 16.12 3.39
CA PRO A 205 29.57 16.35 4.82
C PRO A 205 30.90 15.72 5.29
N GLN A 206 31.40 16.17 6.43
CA GLN A 206 32.45 15.44 7.12
C GLN A 206 31.91 14.05 7.47
N PRO A 207 32.56 12.96 7.03
CA PRO A 207 32.07 11.60 7.26
C PRO A 207 31.86 11.33 8.75
N LYS A 208 30.71 10.75 9.09
CA LYS A 208 30.41 10.30 10.46
C LYS A 208 30.39 8.78 10.52
N SER A 209 30.95 8.19 11.58
CA SER A 209 30.89 6.74 11.80
C SER A 209 29.49 6.24 12.16
N GLN A 210 28.67 7.10 12.76
CA GLN A 210 27.30 6.84 13.17
C GLN A 210 26.41 7.94 12.61
N VAL A 211 25.20 7.57 12.19
CA VAL A 211 24.18 8.48 11.68
C VAL A 211 22.99 8.43 12.64
N ASP A 212 22.71 9.55 13.29
CA ASP A 212 21.63 9.64 14.26
C ASP A 212 20.36 10.20 13.59
N VAL A 213 19.23 9.50 13.78
CA VAL A 213 17.92 9.85 13.23
C VAL A 213 16.96 10.11 14.39
N LEU A 214 16.38 11.31 14.40
CA LEU A 214 15.28 11.65 15.28
C LEU A 214 13.96 11.43 14.55
N LEU A 215 13.08 10.65 15.16
CA LEU A 215 11.74 10.36 14.67
C LEU A 215 10.71 10.74 15.75
N PRO A 216 10.16 11.96 15.72
CA PRO A 216 9.11 12.37 16.64
C PRO A 216 7.82 11.56 16.39
N VAL A 217 7.25 11.02 17.46
CA VAL A 217 5.99 10.27 17.47
C VAL A 217 4.91 11.23 17.96
N PHE A 218 4.06 11.70 17.06
CA PHE A 218 2.97 12.60 17.39
C PHE A 218 1.69 11.79 17.68
N PRO A 219 0.75 12.32 18.49
CA PRO A 219 -0.57 11.72 18.63
C PRO A 219 -1.24 11.56 17.25
N GLY A 220 -1.52 10.33 16.84
CA GLY A 220 -2.21 10.00 15.59
C GLY A 220 -1.31 9.65 14.40
N THR A 221 0.01 9.85 14.49
CA THR A 221 0.94 9.23 13.53
C THR A 221 0.96 7.71 13.74
N ASN A 222 1.23 6.94 12.66
CA ASN A 222 1.05 5.48 12.66
C ASN A 222 2.01 4.70 11.74
N SER A 223 3.08 5.34 11.29
CA SER A 223 4.04 4.78 10.32
C SER A 223 5.49 4.83 10.83
N GLU A 224 5.68 5.15 12.10
CA GLU A 224 6.98 5.38 12.73
C GLU A 224 7.82 4.11 12.77
N ASP A 225 7.19 2.96 13.07
CA ASP A 225 7.90 1.69 13.11
C ASP A 225 8.39 1.25 11.73
N ASP A 226 7.66 1.60 10.66
CA ASP A 226 8.11 1.36 9.29
C ASP A 226 9.31 2.24 8.93
N VAL A 227 9.23 3.54 9.23
CA VAL A 227 10.33 4.50 9.02
C VAL A 227 11.58 4.10 9.81
N ALA A 228 11.41 3.76 11.09
CA ALA A 228 12.50 3.36 11.97
C ALA A 228 13.15 2.06 11.48
N ARG A 229 12.36 1.08 11.03
CA ARG A 229 12.89 -0.16 10.43
C ARG A 229 13.71 0.13 9.17
N ALA A 230 13.23 1.01 8.29
CA ALA A 230 13.94 1.36 7.06
C ALA A 230 15.29 2.05 7.33
N PHE A 231 15.34 2.99 8.27
CA PHE A 231 16.61 3.63 8.68
C PHE A 231 17.57 2.68 9.40
N ARG A 232 17.06 1.83 10.30
CA ARG A 232 17.89 0.80 10.97
C ARG A 232 18.47 -0.19 9.96
N ALA A 233 17.68 -0.60 8.97
CA ALA A 233 18.16 -1.47 7.88
C ALA A 233 19.24 -0.79 7.02
N ALA A 234 19.20 0.54 6.87
CA ALA A 234 20.24 1.33 6.24
C ALA A 234 21.48 1.55 7.13
N GLY A 235 21.44 1.13 8.40
CA GLY A 235 22.56 1.21 9.34
C GLY A 235 22.66 2.54 10.11
N ALA A 236 21.54 3.22 10.32
CA ALA A 236 21.42 4.39 11.18
C ALA A 236 20.86 4.03 12.57
N GLU A 237 21.19 4.84 13.58
CA GLU A 237 20.58 4.77 14.91
C GLU A 237 19.33 5.65 14.95
N VAL A 238 18.22 5.11 15.45
CA VAL A 238 16.91 5.78 15.40
C VAL A 238 16.34 5.96 16.80
N VAL A 239 16.15 7.23 17.18
CA VAL A 239 15.45 7.64 18.40
C VAL A 239 14.01 7.99 18.07
N GLN A 240 13.08 7.16 18.55
CA GLN A 240 11.64 7.44 18.51
C GLN A 240 11.26 8.26 19.75
N GLN A 241 11.00 9.56 19.58
CA GLN A 241 10.68 10.46 20.69
C GLN A 241 9.18 10.74 20.73
N VAL A 242 8.51 10.32 21.80
CA VAL A 242 7.07 10.59 21.99
C VAL A 242 6.84 12.07 22.31
N PHE A 243 6.04 12.74 21.49
CA PHE A 243 5.63 14.12 21.74
C PHE A 243 4.46 14.14 22.73
N VAL A 244 4.76 14.44 24.00
CA VAL A 244 3.77 14.44 25.09
C VAL A 244 2.90 15.69 25.04
N ASN A 245 1.63 15.55 24.63
CA ASN A 245 0.67 16.65 24.50
C ASN A 245 -0.34 16.74 25.66
N GLN A 246 -0.05 16.12 26.82
CA GLN A 246 -0.91 16.21 28.00
C GLN A 246 -0.87 17.61 28.63
N SER A 247 -1.96 18.00 29.31
CA SER A 247 -2.08 19.31 29.96
C SER A 247 -0.89 19.59 30.88
N GLY A 248 -0.22 20.73 30.66
CA GLY A 248 0.95 21.15 31.45
C GLY A 248 2.31 20.61 30.98
N SER A 249 2.35 19.67 30.02
CA SER A 249 3.60 19.09 29.51
C SER A 249 4.09 19.72 28.19
N MET A 250 3.28 20.57 27.55
CA MET A 250 3.55 21.07 26.20
C MET A 250 4.86 21.87 26.09
N GLU A 251 5.15 22.74 27.06
CA GLU A 251 6.37 23.55 27.04
C GLU A 251 7.63 22.68 27.15
N GLN A 252 7.61 21.70 28.07
CA GLN A 252 8.66 20.72 28.21
C GLN A 252 8.82 19.86 26.95
N ALA A 253 7.73 19.38 26.35
CA ALA A 253 7.79 18.60 25.11
C ALA A 253 8.38 19.40 23.94
N ILE A 254 8.11 20.70 23.88
CA ILE A 254 8.70 21.62 22.90
C ILE A 254 10.21 21.78 23.14
N ASP A 255 10.63 21.94 24.40
CA ASP A 255 12.05 22.05 24.77
C ASP A 255 12.83 20.77 24.44
N GLU A 256 12.30 19.63 24.88
CA GLU A 256 12.89 18.31 24.62
C GLU A 256 12.98 18.01 23.11
N LEU A 257 11.96 18.37 22.33
CA LEU A 257 12.00 18.20 20.88
C LEU A 257 13.05 19.11 20.23
N ALA A 258 13.13 20.37 20.64
CA ALA A 258 14.13 21.30 20.11
C ALA A 258 15.56 20.84 20.44
N GLU A 259 15.81 20.38 21.65
CA GLU A 259 17.10 19.83 22.08
C GLU A 259 17.47 18.56 21.29
N ALA A 260 16.52 17.64 21.11
CA ALA A 260 16.76 16.44 20.32
C ALA A 260 17.05 16.77 18.84
N ILE A 261 16.36 17.76 18.26
CA ILE A 261 16.64 18.23 16.89
C ILE A 261 18.05 18.80 16.80
N ASP A 262 18.61 19.42 17.84
CA ASP A 262 19.98 19.93 17.81
C ASP A 262 21.05 18.84 17.80
N GLN A 263 20.72 17.63 18.25
CA GLN A 263 21.66 16.51 18.42
C GLN A 263 21.63 15.48 17.29
N THR A 264 20.68 15.57 16.36
CA THR A 264 20.49 14.58 15.28
C THR A 264 21.18 14.96 13.96
N ASP A 265 21.42 13.98 13.09
CA ASP A 265 21.83 14.19 11.70
C ASP A 265 20.64 14.30 10.75
N ILE A 266 19.62 13.49 11.03
CA ILE A 266 18.40 13.40 10.24
C ILE A 266 17.19 13.63 11.15
N LEU A 267 16.26 14.48 10.70
CA LEU A 267 14.92 14.57 11.26
C LEU A 267 13.95 13.86 10.31
N ALA A 268 13.27 12.83 10.79
CA ALA A 268 12.29 12.08 10.01
C ALA A 268 10.87 12.34 10.55
N LEU A 269 9.93 12.68 9.67
CA LEU A 269 8.51 12.84 9.97
C LEU A 269 7.71 11.74 9.26
N SER A 270 7.07 10.89 10.04
CA SER A 270 6.32 9.73 9.52
C SER A 270 4.94 10.09 8.97
N GLY A 271 4.33 9.11 8.30
CA GLY A 271 2.92 9.16 7.93
C GLY A 271 1.95 8.90 9.09
N GLY A 272 0.67 9.05 8.80
CA GLY A 272 -0.46 8.83 9.71
C GLY A 272 -1.48 9.96 9.63
N PHE A 273 -2.18 10.20 10.73
CA PHE A 273 -3.22 11.22 10.85
C PHE A 273 -2.96 12.01 12.14
N SER A 274 -1.93 12.87 12.16
CA SER A 274 -1.59 13.63 13.37
C SER A 274 -2.80 14.45 13.86
N ALA A 275 -3.16 14.28 15.13
CA ALA A 275 -4.40 14.80 15.73
C ALA A 275 -5.68 14.45 14.93
N ALA A 276 -5.72 13.26 14.32
CA ALA A 276 -6.77 12.81 13.41
C ALA A 276 -7.02 13.74 12.21
N ASP A 277 -6.03 14.57 11.85
CA ASP A 277 -6.13 15.62 10.82
C ASP A 277 -7.20 16.69 11.12
N GLU A 278 -7.54 16.90 12.40
CA GLU A 278 -8.50 17.90 12.89
C GLU A 278 -7.83 19.16 13.49
N PRO A 279 -8.49 20.35 13.51
CA PRO A 279 -9.72 20.69 12.78
C PRO A 279 -9.41 21.05 11.32
N ASP A 280 -9.91 20.23 10.38
CA ASP A 280 -9.83 20.35 8.92
C ASP A 280 -8.41 20.50 8.31
N GLY A 281 -7.87 19.46 7.67
CA GLY A 281 -6.67 19.52 6.86
C GLY A 281 -5.44 18.87 7.52
N SER A 282 -4.79 18.00 6.76
CA SER A 282 -3.79 17.08 7.30
C SER A 282 -2.54 17.75 7.88
N ALA A 283 -1.94 17.11 8.88
CA ALA A 283 -0.63 17.49 9.45
C ALA A 283 -0.56 18.87 10.13
N LYS A 284 -1.71 19.47 10.48
CA LYS A 284 -1.79 20.75 11.20
C LYS A 284 -1.07 20.69 12.56
N PHE A 285 -1.21 19.60 13.30
CA PHE A 285 -0.59 19.48 14.62
C PHE A 285 0.94 19.56 14.54
N ILE A 286 1.54 18.79 13.62
CA ILE A 286 2.98 18.85 13.33
C ILE A 286 3.37 20.27 12.93
N THR A 287 2.63 20.88 12.01
CA THR A 287 2.89 22.25 11.54
C THR A 287 2.88 23.26 12.69
N THR A 288 1.92 23.18 13.61
CA THR A 288 1.84 24.06 14.78
C THR A 288 3.03 23.90 15.70
N VAL A 289 3.46 22.66 15.98
CA VAL A 289 4.64 22.40 16.81
C VAL A 289 5.90 22.97 16.17
N PHE A 290 6.10 22.74 14.87
CA PHE A 290 7.28 23.24 14.14
C PHE A 290 7.28 24.76 13.94
N ARG A 291 6.12 25.42 14.01
CA ARG A 291 6.03 26.89 14.00
C ARG A 291 6.34 27.53 15.35
N ASN A 292 6.39 26.76 16.45
CA ASN A 292 6.91 27.28 17.71
C ASN A 292 8.36 27.73 17.52
N TYR A 293 8.72 28.92 18.03
CA TYR A 293 10.03 29.53 17.78
C TYR A 293 11.21 28.64 18.23
N LYS A 294 11.07 27.84 19.30
CA LYS A 294 12.15 26.95 19.77
C LYS A 294 12.44 25.84 18.76
N VAL A 295 11.38 25.14 18.32
CA VAL A 295 11.46 24.06 17.32
C VAL A 295 11.83 24.61 15.94
N LYS A 296 11.25 25.75 15.54
CA LYS A 296 11.59 26.46 14.29
C LYS A 296 13.08 26.78 14.22
N ASN A 297 13.63 27.35 15.29
CA ASN A 297 15.06 27.69 15.36
C ASN A 297 15.95 26.44 15.38
N ALA A 298 15.55 25.37 16.08
CA ALA A 298 16.28 24.09 16.07
C ALA A 298 16.29 23.46 14.66
N PHE A 299 15.16 23.49 13.96
CA PHE A 299 15.06 23.06 12.57
C PHE A 299 16.00 23.87 11.66
N HIS A 300 16.02 25.20 11.78
CA HIS A 300 16.93 26.03 10.98
C HIS A 300 18.41 25.71 11.29
N ARG A 301 18.78 25.53 12.57
CA ARG A 301 20.13 25.10 12.96
C ARG A 301 20.51 23.73 12.39
N LEU A 302 19.57 22.78 12.31
CA LEU A 302 19.78 21.48 11.67
C LEU A 302 20.16 21.66 10.20
N ILE A 303 19.42 22.48 9.45
CA ILE A 303 19.72 22.74 8.04
C ILE A 303 21.05 23.47 7.87
N GLU A 304 21.31 24.51 8.68
CA GLU A 304 22.53 25.34 8.63
C GLU A 304 23.80 24.52 8.89
N ARG A 305 23.75 23.54 9.80
CA ARG A 305 24.89 22.66 10.09
C ARG A 305 25.07 21.49 9.10
N GLY A 306 24.21 21.39 8.08
CA GLY A 306 24.31 20.35 7.05
C GLY A 306 23.48 19.10 7.31
N GLY A 307 22.55 19.12 8.26
CA GLY A 307 21.64 18.01 8.54
C GLY A 307 20.54 17.86 7.48
N PHE A 308 19.81 16.75 7.57
CA PHE A 308 18.82 16.36 6.57
C PHE A 308 17.43 16.16 7.17
N VAL A 309 16.40 16.30 6.34
CA VAL A 309 15.00 16.14 6.77
C VAL A 309 14.25 15.30 5.75
N ILE A 310 13.42 14.36 6.22
CA ILE A 310 12.49 13.61 5.39
C ILE A 310 11.08 13.69 5.95
N GLY A 311 10.10 13.90 5.08
CA GLY A 311 8.67 13.77 5.40
C GLY A 311 7.98 12.77 4.50
N ILE A 312 7.23 11.84 5.09
CA ILE A 312 6.46 10.83 4.34
C ILE A 312 4.98 10.96 4.66
N CYS A 313 4.13 11.00 3.63
CA CYS A 313 2.68 11.18 3.74
C CYS A 313 2.31 12.36 4.65
N ASN A 314 1.91 12.14 5.91
CA ASN A 314 1.61 13.20 6.88
C ASN A 314 2.82 14.09 7.20
N GLY A 315 4.01 13.51 7.25
CA GLY A 315 5.26 14.27 7.34
C GLY A 315 5.48 15.17 6.12
N PHE A 316 5.19 14.69 4.90
CA PHE A 316 5.32 15.50 3.70
C PHE A 316 4.28 16.65 3.68
N GLN A 317 3.04 16.36 4.07
CA GLN A 317 1.99 17.36 4.26
C GLN A 317 2.44 18.47 5.23
N ALA A 318 3.08 18.12 6.35
CA ALA A 318 3.65 19.09 7.28
C ALA A 318 4.73 19.95 6.60
N LEU A 319 5.70 19.33 5.92
CA LEU A 319 6.81 20.06 5.26
C LEU A 319 6.30 21.03 4.18
N VAL A 320 5.31 20.63 3.38
CA VAL A 320 4.67 21.52 2.40
C VAL A 320 4.00 22.71 3.10
N LYS A 321 3.22 22.47 4.17
CA LYS A 321 2.55 23.53 4.96
C LYS A 321 3.52 24.43 5.74
N LEU A 322 4.76 23.99 5.93
CA LEU A 322 5.83 24.78 6.53
C LEU A 322 6.59 25.65 5.51
N GLY A 323 6.37 25.48 4.20
CA GLY A 323 7.00 26.30 3.14
C GLY A 323 8.46 25.94 2.84
N VAL A 324 8.98 24.82 3.38
CA VAL A 324 10.42 24.53 3.35
C VAL A 324 10.99 24.25 1.95
N PHE A 325 10.12 23.94 0.98
CA PHE A 325 10.52 23.68 -0.40
C PHE A 325 10.76 24.94 -1.23
N ASP A 326 10.43 26.14 -0.72
CA ASP A 326 10.69 27.41 -1.40
C ASP A 326 12.12 27.91 -1.14
N ASN A 327 12.57 27.90 0.12
CA ASN A 327 13.87 28.48 0.50
C ASN A 327 14.62 27.72 1.62
N ASN A 328 14.28 26.46 1.87
CA ASN A 328 14.87 25.59 2.90
C ASN A 328 14.57 26.00 4.35
N LYS A 329 13.62 26.93 4.57
CA LYS A 329 13.26 27.43 5.90
C LYS A 329 11.75 27.30 6.14
N ILE A 330 11.38 27.17 7.41
CA ILE A 330 9.99 27.32 7.83
C ILE A 330 9.55 28.78 7.61
N GLU A 331 8.60 28.99 6.72
CA GLU A 331 8.05 30.28 6.32
C GLU A 331 6.83 30.66 7.15
N ASP A 332 6.36 31.90 7.05
CA ASP A 332 5.08 32.30 7.63
C ASP A 332 3.92 31.77 6.78
N PRO A 333 2.73 31.48 7.37
CA PRO A 333 1.65 30.79 6.65
C PRO A 333 1.16 31.55 5.41
N ALA A 334 1.30 32.88 5.39
CA ALA A 334 0.88 33.73 4.28
C ALA A 334 1.82 33.65 3.06
N ASP A 335 3.04 33.16 3.24
CA ASP A 335 4.05 33.10 2.17
C ASP A 335 4.06 31.75 1.44
N VAL A 336 3.52 30.70 2.07
CA VAL A 336 3.49 29.33 1.54
C VAL A 336 2.70 29.25 0.24
N ARG A 337 3.35 28.84 -0.85
CA ARG A 337 2.75 28.77 -2.21
C ARG A 337 2.23 27.40 -2.61
N MET A 338 2.61 26.36 -1.87
CA MET A 338 2.28 24.97 -2.18
C MET A 338 1.30 24.40 -1.17
N SER A 339 0.48 23.44 -1.61
CA SER A 339 -0.42 22.73 -0.72
C SER A 339 -0.61 21.27 -1.13
N LEU A 340 -0.89 20.44 -0.13
CA LEU A 340 -1.47 19.12 -0.30
C LEU A 340 -2.90 19.19 0.23
N THR A 341 -3.86 18.73 -0.57
CA THR A 341 -5.29 18.85 -0.30
C THR A 341 -6.06 17.61 -0.74
N HIS A 342 -7.37 17.62 -0.53
CA HIS A 342 -8.29 16.56 -0.90
C HIS A 342 -8.04 16.07 -2.33
N ASN A 343 -7.96 14.74 -2.45
CA ASN A 343 -7.93 14.08 -3.73
C ASN A 343 -9.17 14.49 -4.55
N THR A 344 -8.98 14.79 -5.84
CA THR A 344 -10.10 15.12 -6.75
C THR A 344 -11.08 13.96 -6.93
N ILE A 345 -10.67 12.75 -6.58
CA ILE A 345 -11.51 11.54 -6.62
C ILE A 345 -12.52 11.48 -5.45
N GLY A 346 -12.37 12.36 -4.46
CA GLY A 346 -13.29 12.47 -3.33
C GLY A 346 -13.19 11.34 -2.30
N CYS A 347 -12.18 10.46 -2.39
CA CYS A 347 -12.00 9.36 -1.44
C CYS A 347 -10.52 9.07 -1.13
N HIS A 348 -10.32 8.36 -0.02
CA HIS A 348 -9.02 7.84 0.40
C HIS A 348 -8.51 6.80 -0.59
N GLN A 349 -7.26 6.96 -1.04
CA GLN A 349 -6.60 6.03 -1.95
C GLN A 349 -5.62 5.15 -1.17
N ALA A 350 -5.91 3.85 -1.08
CA ALA A 350 -5.05 2.84 -0.46
C ALA A 350 -4.70 1.75 -1.48
N LYS A 351 -3.57 1.92 -2.19
CA LYS A 351 -3.14 1.01 -3.27
C LYS A 351 -1.64 1.13 -3.52
N TYR A 352 -1.07 0.19 -4.26
CA TYR A 352 0.23 0.39 -4.89
C TYR A 352 0.10 1.24 -6.14
N VAL A 353 1.04 2.14 -6.35
CA VAL A 353 1.17 2.96 -7.56
C VAL A 353 2.61 2.94 -8.05
N SER A 354 2.81 3.16 -9.35
CA SER A 354 4.14 3.37 -9.90
C SER A 354 4.51 4.84 -9.82
N THR A 355 5.69 5.14 -9.27
CA THR A 355 6.29 6.48 -9.27
C THR A 355 7.57 6.48 -10.08
N ARG A 356 7.75 7.49 -10.93
CA ARG A 356 8.95 7.65 -11.75
C ARG A 356 9.92 8.62 -11.07
N LEU A 357 11.19 8.24 -10.96
CA LEU A 357 12.24 9.14 -10.47
C LEU A 357 12.62 10.13 -11.57
N THR A 358 12.37 11.42 -11.38
CA THR A 358 12.63 12.48 -12.37
C THR A 358 13.96 13.18 -12.17
N SER A 359 14.52 13.11 -10.97
CA SER A 359 15.78 13.76 -10.60
C SER A 359 16.50 12.97 -9.50
N ASN A 360 17.82 12.95 -9.55
CA ASN A 360 18.69 12.43 -8.47
C ASN A 360 19.54 13.56 -7.85
N ALA A 361 19.04 14.80 -7.89
CA ALA A 361 19.74 16.00 -7.44
C ALA A 361 19.82 16.14 -5.91
N SER A 362 20.16 15.05 -5.22
CA SER A 362 20.35 15.02 -3.78
C SER A 362 21.01 13.72 -3.32
N PRO A 363 21.77 13.77 -2.21
CA PRO A 363 22.21 12.59 -1.47
C PRO A 363 21.12 11.56 -1.17
N TRP A 364 19.87 11.98 -1.01
CA TRP A 364 18.74 11.08 -0.79
C TRP A 364 18.52 10.10 -1.95
N LEU A 365 18.89 10.48 -3.17
CA LEU A 365 18.49 9.79 -4.40
C LEU A 365 19.68 9.24 -5.19
N TYR A 366 20.86 9.21 -4.59
CA TYR A 366 22.12 8.86 -5.25
C TYR A 366 22.13 7.44 -5.84
N LEU A 367 21.58 6.46 -5.13
CA LEU A 367 21.47 5.08 -5.60
C LEU A 367 20.22 4.85 -6.47
N GLY A 368 19.37 5.86 -6.63
CA GLY A 368 18.19 5.84 -7.48
C GLY A 368 18.56 5.99 -8.96
N ARG A 369 17.80 5.33 -9.84
CA ARG A 369 17.98 5.42 -11.29
C ARG A 369 16.96 6.38 -11.88
N VAL A 370 17.42 7.54 -12.36
CA VAL A 370 16.57 8.51 -13.04
C VAL A 370 15.86 7.87 -14.24
N GLY A 371 14.57 8.16 -14.40
CA GLY A 371 13.68 7.58 -15.40
C GLY A 371 13.11 6.21 -15.03
N ALA A 372 13.64 5.55 -14.00
CA ALA A 372 13.08 4.28 -13.54
C ALA A 372 11.77 4.48 -12.77
N GLU A 373 10.94 3.45 -12.85
CA GLU A 373 9.68 3.33 -12.13
C GLU A 373 9.87 2.48 -10.88
N TYR A 374 9.21 2.90 -9.81
CA TYR A 374 9.28 2.31 -8.48
C TYR A 374 7.87 2.13 -7.94
N PRO A 375 7.43 0.89 -7.68
CA PRO A 375 6.14 0.66 -7.06
C PRO A 375 6.20 1.04 -5.58
N VAL A 376 5.30 1.93 -5.18
CA VAL A 376 5.19 2.40 -3.79
C VAL A 376 3.74 2.34 -3.34
N PRO A 377 3.47 1.91 -2.09
CA PRO A 377 2.14 2.01 -1.54
C PRO A 377 1.80 3.47 -1.23
N ILE A 378 0.56 3.86 -1.51
CA ILE A 378 -0.04 5.11 -1.06
C ILE A 378 -1.22 4.79 -0.13
N SER A 379 -1.48 5.69 0.82
CA SER A 379 -2.62 5.61 1.73
C SER A 379 -3.00 7.02 2.19
N SER A 380 -3.71 7.79 1.36
CA SER A 380 -4.07 9.18 1.68
C SER A 380 -5.39 9.64 1.03
N GLY A 381 -6.16 10.45 1.77
CA GLY A 381 -7.30 11.22 1.26
C GLY A 381 -6.96 12.66 0.86
N GLU A 382 -5.82 13.19 1.32
CA GLU A 382 -5.36 14.56 1.10
C GLU A 382 -3.94 14.59 0.48
N GLY A 383 -3.73 13.79 -0.56
CA GLY A 383 -2.43 13.64 -1.20
C GLY A 383 -2.23 14.51 -2.45
N ARG A 384 -3.21 15.33 -2.82
CA ARG A 384 -3.20 16.07 -4.08
C ARG A 384 -2.30 17.31 -3.98
N PHE A 385 -1.18 17.29 -4.68
CA PHE A 385 -0.30 18.45 -4.78
C PHE A 385 -0.92 19.55 -5.66
N TYR A 386 -0.88 20.79 -5.18
CA TYR A 386 -1.41 21.96 -5.86
C TYR A 386 -0.49 23.16 -5.66
N SER A 387 -0.26 23.92 -6.74
CA SER A 387 0.48 25.19 -6.77
C SER A 387 0.10 25.97 -8.03
N ASP A 388 0.40 27.27 -8.07
CA ASP A 388 0.32 28.07 -9.31
C ASP A 388 1.39 27.66 -10.36
N GLU A 389 1.13 27.97 -11.63
CA GLU A 389 2.01 27.61 -12.77
C GLU A 389 3.42 28.19 -12.66
N GLU A 390 3.56 29.42 -12.14
CA GLU A 390 4.88 30.05 -11.95
C GLU A 390 5.75 29.19 -11.01
N THR A 391 5.16 28.76 -9.90
CA THR A 391 5.81 27.87 -8.93
C THR A 391 6.10 26.50 -9.53
N LEU A 392 5.19 25.91 -10.30
CA LEU A 392 5.42 24.61 -10.97
C LEU A 392 6.61 24.68 -11.94
N HIS A 393 6.67 25.72 -12.77
CA HIS A 393 7.80 25.96 -13.67
C HIS A 393 9.10 26.17 -12.90
N ARG A 394 9.09 26.93 -11.80
CA ARG A 394 10.25 27.14 -10.93
C ARG A 394 10.77 25.80 -10.36
N LEU A 395 9.88 24.99 -9.78
CA LEU A 395 10.22 23.69 -9.20
C LEU A 395 10.86 22.76 -10.24
N HIS A 396 10.33 22.75 -11.47
CA HIS A 396 10.89 21.94 -12.55
C HIS A 396 12.25 22.44 -13.03
N GLN A 397 12.41 23.75 -13.27
CA GLN A 397 13.68 24.35 -13.67
C GLN A 397 14.78 24.12 -12.63
N GLN A 398 14.43 24.11 -11.35
CA GLN A 398 15.35 23.87 -10.24
C GLN A 398 15.51 22.37 -9.90
N SER A 399 14.95 21.47 -10.71
CA SER A 399 15.01 20.01 -10.50
C SER A 399 14.52 19.55 -9.11
N GLN A 400 13.56 20.29 -8.54
CA GLN A 400 12.97 20.03 -7.23
C GLN A 400 11.84 19.00 -7.26
N ILE A 401 11.30 18.71 -8.44
CA ILE A 401 10.36 17.60 -8.64
C ILE A 401 11.19 16.33 -8.76
N ILE A 402 11.13 15.47 -7.75
CA ILE A 402 11.96 14.26 -7.67
C ILE A 402 11.21 13.00 -8.10
N THR A 403 9.90 12.97 -7.89
CA THR A 403 9.08 11.83 -8.25
C THR A 403 7.71 12.26 -8.72
N THR A 404 7.23 11.59 -9.77
CA THR A 404 5.89 11.77 -10.32
C THR A 404 5.15 10.45 -10.37
N TYR A 405 3.83 10.50 -10.18
CA TYR A 405 2.98 9.34 -10.46
C TYR A 405 2.99 9.02 -11.96
N VAL A 406 3.12 7.74 -12.29
CA VAL A 406 2.91 7.25 -13.65
C VAL A 406 1.42 7.32 -13.98
N ASP A 407 0.61 6.74 -13.10
CA ASP A 407 -0.85 6.86 -13.10
C ASP A 407 -1.29 7.72 -11.90
N ASN A 408 -1.71 8.96 -12.17
CA ASN A 408 -2.02 9.94 -11.13
C ASN A 408 -3.26 9.54 -10.32
N PRO A 409 -3.12 9.15 -9.04
CA PRO A 409 -4.20 8.57 -8.26
C PRO A 409 -5.05 9.62 -7.54
N ASN A 410 -4.56 10.85 -7.41
CA ASN A 410 -5.14 11.88 -6.55
C ASN A 410 -5.37 13.23 -7.25
N GLY A 411 -4.97 13.36 -8.52
CA GLY A 411 -5.12 14.58 -9.33
C GLY A 411 -4.07 15.64 -9.03
N SER A 412 -2.87 15.24 -8.58
CA SER A 412 -1.77 16.17 -8.31
C SER A 412 -1.35 16.94 -9.57
N ALA A 413 -1.07 18.24 -9.43
CA ALA A 413 -0.55 19.06 -10.52
C ALA A 413 0.76 18.46 -11.07
N TRP A 414 0.85 18.35 -12.40
CA TRP A 414 1.97 17.73 -13.13
C TRP A 414 2.33 16.31 -12.63
N SER A 415 1.35 15.61 -12.05
CA SER A 415 1.52 14.30 -11.40
C SER A 415 2.61 14.28 -10.32
N ILE A 416 2.92 15.42 -9.70
CA ILE A 416 3.94 15.53 -8.64
C ILE A 416 3.56 14.65 -7.45
N GLU A 417 4.47 13.79 -7.03
CA GLU A 417 4.31 12.93 -5.86
C GLU A 417 5.31 13.28 -4.75
N GLY A 418 6.50 13.76 -5.12
CA GLY A 418 7.53 14.12 -4.17
C GLY A 418 8.35 15.33 -4.60
N LEU A 419 8.83 16.07 -3.60
CA LEU A 419 9.63 17.28 -3.76
C LEU A 419 10.93 17.20 -2.96
N ILE A 420 11.88 18.05 -3.36
CA ILE A 420 13.10 18.31 -2.62
C ILE A 420 13.37 19.80 -2.49
N SER A 421 13.99 20.23 -1.38
CA SER A 421 14.34 21.63 -1.15
C SER A 421 15.50 22.08 -2.05
N PRO A 422 15.65 23.40 -2.31
CA PRO A 422 16.68 23.90 -3.23
C PRO A 422 18.12 23.50 -2.87
N ASN A 423 18.42 23.28 -1.59
CA ASN A 423 19.74 22.83 -1.13
C ASN A 423 19.93 21.30 -1.13
N GLY A 424 18.92 20.52 -1.51
CA GLY A 424 18.98 19.06 -1.53
C GLY A 424 18.84 18.36 -0.16
N GLN A 425 18.64 19.09 0.94
CA GLN A 425 18.67 18.54 2.30
C GLN A 425 17.31 18.01 2.78
N ILE A 426 16.21 18.60 2.32
CA ILE A 426 14.84 18.29 2.78
C ILE A 426 14.06 17.60 1.67
N ILE A 427 13.64 16.36 1.90
CA ILE A 427 12.86 15.58 0.94
C ILE A 427 11.46 15.28 1.48
N GLY A 428 10.46 15.28 0.59
CA GLY A 428 9.09 14.96 0.94
C GLY A 428 8.42 14.09 -0.12
N LYS A 429 7.69 13.04 0.31
CA LYS A 429 7.00 12.10 -0.59
C LYS A 429 5.64 11.69 -0.02
N MET A 430 4.63 11.51 -0.89
CA MET A 430 3.32 10.96 -0.50
C MET A 430 3.31 9.43 -0.44
N GLY A 431 4.08 8.76 -1.29
CA GLY A 431 4.28 7.33 -1.33
C GLY A 431 5.12 6.84 -0.17
N HIS A 432 4.64 5.80 0.49
CA HIS A 432 5.28 5.18 1.64
C HIS A 432 6.45 4.29 1.19
N THR A 433 7.59 4.91 0.90
CA THR A 433 8.82 4.21 0.47
C THR A 433 9.34 3.27 1.57
N GLU A 434 9.11 3.59 2.84
CA GLU A 434 9.40 2.76 4.00
C GLU A 434 8.56 1.47 4.08
N ARG A 435 7.44 1.41 3.34
CA ARG A 435 6.55 0.24 3.25
C ARG A 435 6.72 -0.55 1.94
N ALA A 436 7.60 -0.11 1.04
CA ALA A 436 7.83 -0.78 -0.24
C ALA A 436 8.60 -2.11 -0.06
N GLY A 437 8.53 -2.99 -1.06
CA GLY A 437 9.32 -4.23 -1.11
C GLY A 437 8.82 -5.41 -0.26
N ILE A 438 7.65 -5.30 0.39
CA ILE A 438 7.08 -6.39 1.20
C ILE A 438 5.96 -7.16 0.51
N ALA A 439 5.32 -6.58 -0.52
CA ALA A 439 4.13 -7.16 -1.14
C ALA A 439 4.47 -8.15 -2.27
N ILE A 440 4.45 -9.44 -1.97
CA ILE A 440 4.82 -10.53 -2.88
C ILE A 440 4.06 -10.55 -4.23
N ASN A 441 2.89 -9.92 -4.27
CA ASN A 441 2.00 -9.86 -5.43
C ASN A 441 2.18 -8.58 -6.27
N VAL A 442 3.11 -7.70 -5.91
CA VAL A 442 3.47 -6.53 -6.72
C VAL A 442 4.65 -6.90 -7.63
N PRO A 443 4.48 -6.89 -8.96
CA PRO A 443 5.57 -7.10 -9.90
C PRO A 443 6.66 -6.02 -9.78
N ASP A 444 7.92 -6.39 -10.02
CA ASP A 444 9.09 -5.49 -10.01
C ASP A 444 9.21 -4.64 -8.72
N GLN A 445 9.53 -5.28 -7.59
CA GLN A 445 9.78 -4.61 -6.30
C GLN A 445 11.11 -3.83 -6.25
N ARG A 446 11.38 -3.03 -7.28
CA ARG A 446 12.59 -2.22 -7.34
C ARG A 446 12.59 -1.24 -6.18
N ASP A 447 13.72 -1.18 -5.48
CA ASP A 447 13.94 -0.23 -4.39
C ASP A 447 14.75 0.96 -4.90
N MET A 448 14.27 2.17 -4.60
CA MET A 448 14.98 3.43 -4.87
C MET A 448 16.19 3.62 -3.97
N LYS A 449 16.29 2.83 -2.89
CA LYS A 449 17.38 2.86 -1.90
C LYS A 449 17.52 4.22 -1.24
N LEU A 450 16.39 4.88 -0.99
CA LEU A 450 16.31 6.23 -0.43
C LEU A 450 17.07 6.35 0.91
N PHE A 451 16.74 5.45 1.85
CA PHE A 451 17.34 5.42 3.18
C PHE A 451 18.82 5.01 3.13
N GLN A 452 19.16 4.02 2.30
CA GLN A 452 20.55 3.60 2.12
C GLN A 452 21.40 4.73 1.54
N SER A 453 20.89 5.47 0.56
CA SER A 453 21.62 6.56 -0.10
C SER A 453 22.02 7.64 0.90
N ILE A 454 21.08 8.14 1.72
CA ILE A 454 21.41 9.21 2.66
C ILE A 454 22.37 8.75 3.76
N VAL A 455 22.20 7.54 4.29
CA VAL A 455 23.04 7.02 5.37
C VAL A 455 24.47 6.79 4.86
N SER A 456 24.60 6.18 3.68
CA SER A 456 25.90 5.96 3.02
C SER A 456 26.61 7.29 2.75
N HIS A 457 25.86 8.31 2.31
CA HIS A 457 26.41 9.64 2.07
C HIS A 457 26.94 10.31 3.34
N ILE A 458 26.19 10.29 4.45
CA ILE A 458 26.64 10.87 5.72
C ILE A 458 27.85 10.10 6.29
N LYS A 459 27.94 8.79 6.02
CA LYS A 459 29.11 7.97 6.35
C LYS A 459 30.31 8.16 5.42
N GLY A 460 30.15 8.90 4.32
CA GLY A 460 31.20 9.11 3.32
C GLY A 460 31.52 7.87 2.49
N GLU A 461 30.56 6.95 2.34
CA GLU A 461 30.70 5.70 1.58
C GLU A 461 30.44 5.87 0.08
N ILE A 462 29.79 6.98 -0.33
CA ILE A 462 29.40 7.29 -1.71
C ILE A 462 29.55 8.76 -2.10
#